data_AF-A0A6B0V2P0-F1
#
_entry.id   AF-A0A6B0V2P0-F1
#
_cell.length_a   1.000
_cell.length_b   1.000
_cell.length_c   1.000
_cell.angle_alpha   90.00
_cell.angle_beta   90.00
_cell.angle_gamma   90.00
#
_symmetry.space_group_name_H-M   'P 1'
#
loop_
_entity.id
_entity.type
_entity.pdbx_description
1 polymer ?
#
loop_
_entity_poly.entity_id
_entity_poly.type
_entity_poly.pdbx_seq_one_letter_code
_entity_poly.pdbx_strand_id
1 'polypeptide(L)'
;MLPEYADPYHNRPITAGEIGCFMSHYNIWKDMVDNQHRTAIVFEDDIRFEPYFRSKLSALLAEVRHLDWDLIYLGRKRLSGANEPFVKGSQSVVHVDYSYWTLCYALTLAGARKLLDAQPLSKMVPVDEYLPIMFDKHPEATWAAHFPNRDLKAFSVYPLLVYPTHYTGEENYISDTEDSVVVDALAAEEAKDDLSKAAPLPPVVTNKDEL
;
A
#
# COMPACT_ATOMS: atom_id res chain seq x y z
N MET A 1 7.48 -3.35 13.81
CA MET A 1 7.56 -4.50 12.89
C MET A 1 6.75 -5.62 13.46
N LEU A 2 5.98 -6.34 12.64
CA LEU A 2 5.27 -7.54 13.09
C LEU A 2 6.31 -8.61 13.47
N PRO A 3 6.36 -9.11 14.72
CA PRO A 3 7.46 -9.95 15.20
C PRO A 3 7.64 -11.25 14.41
N GLU A 4 6.55 -11.80 13.90
CA GLU A 4 6.50 -13.06 13.15
C GLU A 4 6.58 -12.88 11.62
N TYR A 5 6.80 -11.65 11.13
CA TYR A 5 6.92 -11.42 9.70
C TYR A 5 8.24 -11.98 9.17
N ALA A 6 8.13 -12.82 8.14
CA ALA A 6 9.23 -13.27 7.33
C ALA A 6 8.76 -13.30 5.87
N ASP A 7 9.52 -12.67 4.99
CA ASP A 7 9.27 -12.67 3.55
C ASP A 7 9.07 -14.12 3.05
N PRO A 8 7.97 -14.43 2.34
CA PRO A 8 7.62 -15.80 2.00
C PRO A 8 8.57 -16.43 0.97
N TYR A 9 9.34 -15.62 0.23
CA TYR A 9 10.24 -16.08 -0.83
C TYR A 9 11.68 -16.27 -0.36
N HIS A 10 12.16 -15.40 0.53
CA HIS A 10 13.54 -15.32 0.95
C HIS A 10 13.72 -15.58 2.46
N ASN A 11 12.62 -15.75 3.21
CA ASN A 11 12.60 -16.01 4.65
C ASN A 11 13.44 -14.98 5.44
N ARG A 12 13.27 -13.69 5.10
CA ARG A 12 13.97 -12.56 5.70
C ARG A 12 13.01 -11.55 6.36
N PRO A 13 13.48 -10.71 7.29
CA PRO A 13 12.76 -9.51 7.71
C PRO A 13 12.54 -8.53 6.55
N ILE A 14 11.71 -7.50 6.80
CA ILE A 14 11.48 -6.41 5.85
C ILE A 14 12.79 -5.71 5.47
N THR A 15 12.90 -5.22 4.24
CA THR A 15 14.00 -4.35 3.83
C THR A 15 13.72 -2.88 4.11
N ALA A 16 14.77 -2.06 4.09
CA ALA A 16 14.64 -0.60 4.17
C ALA A 16 13.81 -0.02 3.00
N GLY A 17 13.91 -0.61 1.81
CA GLY A 17 13.15 -0.21 0.62
C GLY A 17 11.66 -0.56 0.75
N GLU A 18 11.33 -1.75 1.25
CA GLU A 18 9.94 -2.14 1.57
C GLU A 18 9.34 -1.21 2.64
N ILE A 19 10.12 -0.83 3.66
CA ILE A 19 9.70 0.21 4.64
C ILE A 19 9.48 1.55 3.93
N GLY A 20 10.40 1.99 3.07
CA GLY A 20 10.30 3.26 2.35
C GLY A 20 9.07 3.33 1.44
N CYS A 21 8.80 2.24 0.72
CA CYS A 21 7.59 2.07 -0.07
C CYS A 21 6.35 2.18 0.83
N PHE A 22 6.27 1.38 1.91
CA PHE A 22 5.15 1.42 2.85
C PHE A 22 4.91 2.84 3.39
N MET A 23 5.96 3.53 3.82
CA MET A 23 5.87 4.88 4.38
C MET A 23 5.36 5.90 3.35
N SER A 24 5.71 5.72 2.07
CA SER A 24 5.21 6.57 0.98
C SER A 24 3.70 6.42 0.81
N HIS A 25 3.19 5.19 0.79
CA HIS A 25 1.74 4.93 0.76
C HIS A 25 1.02 5.43 2.03
N TYR A 26 1.59 5.17 3.20
CA TYR A 26 1.06 5.64 4.49
C TYR A 26 0.90 7.16 4.52
N ASN A 27 1.91 7.90 4.06
CA ASN A 27 1.87 9.36 4.01
C ASN A 27 0.78 9.87 3.07
N ILE A 28 0.51 9.20 1.96
CA ILE A 28 -0.62 9.53 1.08
C ILE A 28 -1.96 9.29 1.80
N TRP A 29 -2.13 8.17 2.50
CA TRP A 29 -3.36 7.91 3.25
C TRP A 29 -3.59 8.96 4.35
N LYS A 30 -2.51 9.32 5.06
CA LYS A 30 -2.52 10.36 6.08
C LYS A 30 -2.89 11.72 5.48
N ASP A 31 -2.28 12.09 4.36
CA ASP A 31 -2.57 13.33 3.64
C ASP A 31 -4.04 13.38 3.19
N MET A 32 -4.57 12.29 2.64
CA MET A 32 -5.99 12.20 2.28
C MET A 32 -6.90 12.48 3.48
N VAL A 33 -6.58 11.92 4.64
CA VAL A 33 -7.36 12.11 5.86
C VAL A 33 -7.19 13.51 6.43
N ASP A 34 -6.00 14.06 6.47
CA ASP A 34 -5.76 15.40 7.02
C ASP A 34 -6.41 16.49 6.14
N ASN A 35 -6.29 16.35 4.82
CA ASN A 35 -6.77 17.32 3.83
C ASN A 35 -8.16 17.00 3.25
N GLN A 36 -8.83 15.96 3.76
CA GLN A 36 -10.17 15.54 3.32
C GLN A 36 -10.29 15.25 1.81
N HIS A 37 -9.25 14.67 1.21
CA HIS A 37 -9.30 14.24 -0.18
C HIS A 37 -10.25 13.06 -0.35
N ARG A 38 -11.38 13.30 -1.02
CA ARG A 38 -12.45 12.29 -1.20
C ARG A 38 -11.97 11.00 -1.86
N THR A 39 -11.07 11.14 -2.82
CA THR A 39 -10.52 10.04 -3.62
C THR A 39 -9.13 10.41 -4.09
N ALA A 40 -8.23 9.44 -4.13
CA ALA A 40 -6.91 9.56 -4.74
C ALA A 40 -6.68 8.38 -5.71
N ILE A 41 -5.77 8.57 -6.65
CA ILE A 41 -5.18 7.47 -7.43
C ILE A 41 -3.69 7.52 -7.16
N VAL A 42 -3.16 6.41 -6.69
CA VAL A 42 -1.75 6.25 -6.33
C VAL A 42 -1.06 5.45 -7.43
N PHE A 43 0.13 5.89 -7.82
CA PHE A 43 0.98 5.25 -8.82
C PHE A 43 2.37 5.07 -8.22
N GLU A 44 2.97 3.90 -8.45
CA GLU A 44 4.42 3.72 -8.35
C GLU A 44 5.11 4.37 -9.57
N ASP A 45 6.41 4.60 -9.50
CA ASP A 45 7.17 5.37 -10.49
C ASP A 45 7.67 4.52 -11.68
N ASP A 46 7.64 3.19 -11.56
CA ASP A 46 8.14 2.22 -12.54
C ASP A 46 7.04 1.59 -13.40
N ILE A 47 5.95 2.33 -13.65
CA ILE A 47 4.75 1.84 -14.33
C ILE A 47 4.62 2.31 -15.80
N ARG A 48 3.86 1.55 -16.57
CA ARG A 48 3.38 1.92 -17.91
C ARG A 48 1.86 1.83 -18.00
N PHE A 49 1.29 2.71 -18.80
CA PHE A 49 -0.16 2.81 -19.00
C PHE A 49 -0.63 2.04 -20.23
N GLU A 50 -1.82 1.45 -20.12
CA GLU A 50 -2.55 0.95 -21.28
C GLU A 50 -2.90 2.05 -22.28
N PRO A 51 -2.95 1.74 -23.59
CA PRO A 51 -3.54 2.64 -24.57
C PRO A 51 -4.92 3.12 -24.12
N TYR A 52 -5.16 4.43 -24.32
CA TYR A 52 -6.39 5.10 -23.92
C TYR A 52 -6.66 5.08 -22.40
N PHE A 53 -5.63 4.99 -21.56
CA PHE A 53 -5.73 4.98 -20.10
C PHE A 53 -6.73 6.00 -19.54
N ARG A 54 -6.64 7.26 -19.95
CA ARG A 54 -7.50 8.33 -19.41
C ARG A 54 -8.99 8.08 -19.67
N SER A 55 -9.36 7.60 -20.86
CA SER A 55 -10.76 7.33 -21.18
C SER A 55 -11.24 6.05 -20.49
N LYS A 56 -10.41 5.00 -20.43
CA LYS A 56 -10.71 3.76 -19.69
C LYS A 56 -10.89 4.04 -18.19
N LEU A 57 -10.00 4.83 -17.58
CA LEU A 57 -10.11 5.26 -16.19
C LEU A 57 -11.36 6.10 -15.95
N SER A 58 -11.69 7.03 -16.86
CA SER A 58 -12.91 7.84 -16.75
C SER A 58 -14.18 6.98 -16.79
N ALA A 59 -14.20 5.96 -17.65
CA ALA A 59 -15.30 5.00 -17.73
C ALA A 59 -15.40 4.15 -16.45
N LEU A 60 -14.28 3.64 -15.95
CA LEU A 60 -14.22 2.91 -14.68
C LEU A 60 -14.75 3.77 -13.52
N LEU A 61 -14.25 5.01 -13.38
CA LEU A 61 -14.68 5.92 -12.30
C LEU A 61 -16.16 6.31 -12.42
N ALA A 62 -16.77 6.25 -13.61
CA ALA A 62 -18.20 6.42 -13.79
C ALA A 62 -18.97 5.15 -13.40
N GLU A 63 -18.45 3.98 -13.78
CA GLU A 63 -19.00 2.68 -13.43
C GLU A 63 -19.01 2.49 -11.91
N VAL A 64 -17.90 2.70 -11.20
CA VAL A 64 -17.83 2.39 -9.76
C VAL A 64 -18.54 3.38 -8.84
N ARG A 65 -19.20 4.44 -9.37
CA ARG A 65 -19.94 5.42 -8.53
C ARG A 65 -21.10 4.81 -7.76
N HIS A 66 -21.68 3.73 -8.28
CA HIS A 66 -22.80 3.04 -7.64
C HIS A 66 -22.35 1.87 -6.76
N LEU A 67 -21.04 1.61 -6.70
CA LEU A 67 -20.46 0.58 -5.85
C LEU A 67 -20.02 1.21 -4.52
N ASP A 68 -20.16 0.45 -3.46
CA ASP A 68 -19.61 0.75 -2.15
C ASP A 68 -18.21 0.14 -2.08
N TRP A 69 -17.20 0.93 -2.43
CA TRP A 69 -15.80 0.51 -2.55
C TRP A 69 -14.88 1.43 -1.74
N ASP A 70 -13.79 0.84 -1.27
CA ASP A 70 -12.71 1.55 -0.58
C ASP A 70 -11.45 1.60 -1.44
N LEU A 71 -11.09 0.48 -2.07
CA LEU A 71 -9.89 0.35 -2.91
C LEU A 71 -10.23 -0.34 -4.24
N ILE A 72 -9.68 0.17 -5.34
CA ILE A 72 -9.74 -0.51 -6.64
C ILE A 72 -8.32 -0.59 -7.23
N TYR A 73 -7.79 -1.80 -7.40
CA TYR A 73 -6.54 -1.99 -8.11
C TYR A 73 -6.69 -1.69 -9.60
N LEU A 74 -5.78 -0.87 -10.13
CA LEU A 74 -5.62 -0.53 -11.55
C LEU A 74 -4.41 -1.23 -12.17
N GLY A 75 -3.40 -1.56 -11.35
CA GLY A 75 -2.24 -2.37 -11.69
C GLY A 75 -1.78 -3.14 -10.46
N ARG A 76 -1.53 -4.45 -10.64
CA ARG A 76 -1.05 -5.38 -9.61
C ARG A 76 -0.59 -6.69 -10.26
N LYS A 77 0.06 -7.56 -9.50
CA LYS A 77 0.28 -8.96 -9.85
C LYS A 77 -0.88 -9.82 -9.37
N ARG A 78 -1.67 -10.30 -10.34
CA ARG A 78 -2.67 -11.33 -10.07
C ARG A 78 -2.00 -12.70 -9.99
N LEU A 79 -2.35 -13.49 -8.98
CA LEU A 79 -1.87 -14.85 -8.83
C LEU A 79 -2.59 -15.84 -9.75
N SER A 80 -1.86 -16.87 -10.19
CA SER A 80 -2.43 -17.95 -10.99
C SER A 80 -3.47 -18.71 -10.16
N GLY A 81 -4.65 -18.97 -10.75
CA GLY A 81 -5.74 -19.66 -10.06
C GLY A 81 -6.62 -18.80 -9.16
N ALA A 82 -6.36 -17.49 -9.06
CA ALA A 82 -7.24 -16.55 -8.35
C ALA A 82 -8.67 -16.57 -8.91
N ASN A 83 -9.67 -16.64 -8.02
CA ASN A 83 -11.07 -16.66 -8.41
C ASN A 83 -11.69 -15.28 -8.24
N GLU A 84 -11.70 -14.52 -9.32
CA GLU A 84 -12.10 -13.11 -9.34
C GLU A 84 -13.36 -12.91 -10.20
N PRO A 85 -14.56 -13.29 -9.71
CA PRO A 85 -15.78 -13.09 -10.46
C PRO A 85 -16.07 -11.61 -10.65
N PHE A 86 -16.66 -11.27 -11.81
CA PHE A 86 -17.16 -9.92 -12.06
C PHE A 86 -18.19 -9.51 -11.01
N VAL A 87 -18.12 -8.26 -10.59
CA VAL A 87 -19.16 -7.64 -9.76
C VAL A 87 -20.46 -7.67 -10.55
N LYS A 88 -21.58 -8.00 -9.89
CA LYS A 88 -22.88 -8.11 -10.56
C LYS A 88 -23.24 -6.82 -11.30
N GLY A 89 -23.43 -6.92 -12.62
CA GLY A 89 -23.77 -5.79 -13.49
C GLY A 89 -22.57 -4.98 -13.98
N SER A 90 -21.36 -5.31 -13.54
CA SER A 90 -20.12 -4.72 -14.02
C SER A 90 -19.59 -5.45 -15.26
N GLN A 91 -18.90 -4.71 -16.12
CA GLN A 91 -18.15 -5.27 -17.26
C GLN A 91 -16.64 -5.09 -17.11
N SER A 92 -16.20 -4.26 -16.16
CA SER A 92 -14.79 -3.93 -15.99
C SER A 92 -14.26 -4.12 -14.56
N VAL A 93 -15.10 -4.57 -13.61
CA VAL A 93 -14.73 -4.69 -12.19
C VAL A 93 -14.97 -6.10 -11.70
N VAL A 94 -13.97 -6.64 -11.02
CA VAL A 94 -14.00 -7.97 -10.40
C VAL A 94 -13.80 -7.85 -8.88
N HIS A 95 -14.32 -8.85 -8.16
CA HIS A 95 -13.90 -9.07 -6.78
C HIS A 95 -12.42 -9.46 -6.76
N VAL A 96 -11.62 -8.76 -5.98
CA VAL A 96 -10.17 -9.01 -5.92
C VAL A 96 -9.88 -10.20 -4.99
N ASP A 97 -8.87 -10.98 -5.35
CA ASP A 97 -8.29 -12.03 -4.52
C ASP A 97 -6.89 -11.62 -4.04
N TYR A 98 -6.17 -12.50 -3.34
CA TYR A 98 -4.79 -12.24 -2.92
C TYR A 98 -3.92 -11.75 -4.09
N SER A 99 -3.12 -10.72 -3.81
CA SER A 99 -2.41 -9.92 -4.81
C SER A 99 -1.04 -9.53 -4.29
N TYR A 100 -0.06 -9.50 -5.19
CA TYR A 100 1.23 -8.84 -4.96
C TYR A 100 1.35 -7.60 -5.84
N TRP A 101 2.36 -6.78 -5.59
CA TRP A 101 2.64 -5.53 -6.30
C TRP A 101 1.52 -4.48 -6.16
N THR A 102 1.87 -3.27 -5.75
CA THR A 102 0.91 -2.18 -5.51
C THR A 102 1.05 -1.06 -6.56
N LEU A 103 1.42 -1.44 -7.79
CA LEU A 103 1.69 -0.56 -8.94
C LEU A 103 0.74 0.62 -9.06
N CYS A 104 -0.57 0.37 -8.98
CA CYS A 104 -1.56 1.42 -9.02
C CYS A 104 -2.90 1.03 -8.42
N TYR A 105 -3.49 1.91 -7.61
CA TYR A 105 -4.84 1.77 -7.09
C TYR A 105 -5.56 3.10 -6.92
N ALA A 106 -6.88 3.09 -7.04
CA ALA A 106 -7.75 4.15 -6.56
C ALA A 106 -8.13 3.88 -5.10
N LEU A 107 -8.24 4.93 -4.29
CA LEU A 107 -8.57 4.84 -2.87
C LEU A 107 -9.57 5.92 -2.49
N THR A 108 -10.59 5.58 -1.72
CA THR A 108 -11.52 6.56 -1.14
C THR A 108 -11.02 7.08 0.22
N LEU A 109 -11.54 8.23 0.65
CA LEU A 109 -11.28 8.75 1.99
C LEU A 109 -11.67 7.74 3.10
N ALA A 110 -12.75 6.98 2.91
CA ALA A 110 -13.16 5.95 3.85
C ALA A 110 -12.15 4.81 3.91
N GLY A 111 -11.66 4.35 2.75
CA GLY A 111 -10.57 3.37 2.66
C GLY A 111 -9.31 3.86 3.36
N ALA A 112 -8.88 5.10 3.11
CA ALA A 112 -7.71 5.68 3.78
C ALA A 112 -7.85 5.68 5.31
N ARG A 113 -9.02 6.03 5.85
CA ARG A 113 -9.28 5.94 7.30
C ARG A 113 -9.16 4.52 7.82
N LYS A 114 -9.77 3.54 7.16
CA LYS A 114 -9.66 2.12 7.55
C LYS A 114 -8.21 1.63 7.59
N LEU A 115 -7.43 2.01 6.57
CA LEU A 115 -6.00 1.67 6.49
C LEU A 115 -5.17 2.32 7.60
N LEU A 116 -5.52 3.52 8.06
CA LEU A 116 -4.81 4.18 9.17
C LEU A 116 -5.28 3.68 10.54
N ASP A 117 -6.58 3.46 10.71
CA ASP A 117 -7.21 3.02 11.97
C ASP A 117 -6.72 1.64 12.41
N ALA A 118 -6.25 0.82 11.46
CA ALA A 118 -5.57 -0.44 11.74
C ALA A 118 -4.19 -0.27 12.41
N GLN A 119 -3.67 0.96 12.55
CA GLN A 119 -2.37 1.28 13.17
C GLN A 119 -1.20 0.49 12.56
N PRO A 120 -0.96 0.58 11.24
CA PRO A 120 0.01 -0.29 10.58
C PRO A 120 1.46 -0.09 11.04
N LEU A 121 1.84 1.12 11.48
CA LEU A 121 3.24 1.42 11.82
C LEU A 121 3.79 0.58 12.98
N SER A 122 2.95 0.16 13.93
CA SER A 122 3.40 -0.68 15.05
C SER A 122 3.62 -2.14 14.65
N LYS A 123 3.01 -2.59 13.55
CA LYS A 123 2.93 -3.98 13.07
C LYS A 123 3.12 -4.06 11.55
N MET A 124 4.08 -3.28 11.06
CA MET A 124 4.35 -3.14 9.63
C MET A 124 4.77 -4.46 8.99
N VAL A 125 4.22 -4.67 7.80
CA VAL A 125 4.58 -5.65 6.76
C VAL A 125 4.64 -4.88 5.43
N PRO A 126 5.20 -5.42 4.34
CA PRO A 126 5.16 -4.77 3.03
C PRO A 126 3.74 -4.35 2.64
N VAL A 127 3.62 -3.27 1.86
CA VAL A 127 2.30 -2.67 1.55
C VAL A 127 1.41 -3.62 0.77
N ASP A 128 1.99 -4.43 -0.12
CA ASP A 128 1.29 -5.44 -0.91
C ASP A 128 0.92 -6.69 -0.10
N GLU A 129 1.44 -6.87 1.12
CA GLU A 129 0.92 -7.83 2.10
C GLU A 129 -0.14 -7.19 3.01
N TYR A 130 0.07 -5.93 3.38
CA TYR A 130 -0.85 -5.20 4.26
C TYR A 130 -2.22 -5.00 3.61
N LEU A 131 -2.28 -4.59 2.35
CA LEU A 131 -3.56 -4.34 1.67
C LEU A 131 -4.42 -5.62 1.62
N PRO A 132 -3.93 -6.79 1.18
CA PRO A 132 -4.71 -8.03 1.24
C PRO A 132 -5.12 -8.51 2.62
N ILE A 133 -4.32 -8.22 3.67
CA ILE A 133 -4.79 -8.42 5.04
C ILE A 133 -6.04 -7.56 5.26
N MET A 134 -5.98 -6.27 4.94
CA MET A 134 -7.07 -5.33 5.23
C MET A 134 -8.36 -5.60 4.46
N PHE A 135 -8.32 -6.28 3.31
CA PHE A 135 -9.50 -6.77 2.58
C PHE A 135 -9.80 -8.27 2.76
N ASP A 136 -9.23 -8.90 3.80
CA ASP A 136 -9.51 -10.27 4.26
C ASP A 136 -9.28 -11.36 3.19
N LYS A 137 -8.20 -11.23 2.41
CA LYS A 137 -7.79 -12.19 1.38
C LYS A 137 -6.36 -12.70 1.53
N HIS A 138 -5.68 -12.35 2.61
CA HIS A 138 -4.30 -12.79 2.84
C HIS A 138 -4.23 -14.28 3.23
N PRO A 139 -3.31 -15.08 2.68
CA PRO A 139 -3.19 -16.51 3.01
C PRO A 139 -2.61 -16.78 4.40
N GLU A 140 -1.70 -15.93 4.88
CA GLU A 140 -1.08 -16.08 6.22
C GLU A 140 -2.01 -15.61 7.34
N ALA A 141 -2.70 -16.55 7.97
CA ALA A 141 -3.65 -16.29 9.05
C ALA A 141 -2.98 -15.70 10.32
N THR A 142 -1.72 -16.03 10.57
CA THR A 142 -0.96 -15.52 11.71
C THR A 142 -0.76 -14.01 11.60
N TRP A 143 -0.37 -13.51 10.43
CA TRP A 143 -0.21 -12.08 10.19
C TRP A 143 -1.55 -11.36 10.24
N ALA A 144 -2.58 -11.92 9.59
CA ALA A 144 -3.92 -11.36 9.58
C ALA A 144 -4.54 -11.25 10.99
N ALA A 145 -4.16 -12.12 11.93
CA ALA A 145 -4.64 -12.09 13.31
C ALA A 145 -4.26 -10.79 14.06
N HIS A 146 -3.20 -10.10 13.66
CA HIS A 146 -2.83 -8.79 14.23
C HIS A 146 -3.74 -7.64 13.78
N PHE A 147 -4.61 -7.88 12.79
CA PHE A 147 -5.52 -6.90 12.22
C PHE A 147 -6.96 -7.42 12.35
N PRO A 148 -7.66 -7.16 13.47
CA PRO A 148 -8.99 -7.73 13.69
C PRO A 148 -10.08 -7.09 12.82
N ASN A 149 -9.92 -5.83 12.42
CA ASN A 149 -10.85 -5.12 11.54
C ASN A 149 -10.30 -5.13 10.11
N ARG A 150 -10.82 -6.03 9.27
CA ARG A 150 -10.39 -6.25 7.88
C ARG A 150 -11.57 -6.04 6.92
N ASP A 151 -12.18 -4.86 7.01
CA ASP A 151 -13.42 -4.52 6.31
C ASP A 151 -13.18 -3.60 5.10
N LEU A 152 -11.95 -3.55 4.56
CA LEU A 152 -11.63 -2.78 3.36
C LEU A 152 -12.33 -3.41 2.15
N LYS A 153 -13.24 -2.67 1.52
CA LYS A 153 -13.99 -3.14 0.34
C LYS A 153 -13.13 -2.97 -0.91
N ALA A 154 -12.35 -4.01 -1.23
CA ALA A 154 -11.43 -3.98 -2.35
C ALA A 154 -12.00 -4.66 -3.61
N PHE A 155 -11.68 -4.08 -4.76
CA PHE A 155 -11.97 -4.61 -6.09
C PHE A 155 -10.76 -4.45 -7.01
N SER A 156 -10.83 -4.97 -8.23
CA SER A 156 -9.81 -4.75 -9.26
C SER A 156 -10.48 -4.52 -10.61
N VAL A 157 -9.86 -3.70 -11.45
CA VAL A 157 -10.28 -3.56 -12.85
C VAL A 157 -9.82 -4.75 -13.68
N TYR A 158 -10.65 -5.18 -14.64
CA TYR A 158 -10.32 -6.21 -15.62
C TYR A 158 -10.72 -5.75 -17.04
N PRO A 159 -9.79 -5.75 -18.01
CA PRO A 159 -8.35 -5.95 -17.86
C PRO A 159 -7.67 -4.82 -17.04
N LEU A 160 -6.46 -5.06 -16.53
CA LEU A 160 -5.69 -4.04 -15.82
C LEU A 160 -5.38 -2.85 -16.74
N LEU A 161 -5.25 -1.66 -16.13
CA LEU A 161 -4.98 -0.40 -16.83
C LEU A 161 -3.52 0.04 -16.71
N VAL A 162 -2.80 -0.51 -15.74
CA VAL A 162 -1.42 -0.19 -15.41
C VAL A 162 -0.64 -1.50 -15.27
N TYR A 163 0.57 -1.52 -15.83
CA TYR A 163 1.50 -2.65 -15.82
C TYR A 163 2.89 -2.14 -15.42
N PRO A 164 3.80 -3.01 -14.93
CA PRO A 164 5.16 -2.56 -14.68
C PRO A 164 5.88 -2.28 -16.00
N THR A 165 6.92 -1.44 -15.95
CA THR A 165 7.81 -1.24 -17.10
C THR A 165 8.53 -2.54 -17.47
N HIS A 166 8.99 -3.29 -16.46
CA HIS A 166 9.67 -4.58 -16.57
C HIS A 166 9.07 -5.58 -15.58
N TYR A 167 8.92 -6.83 -15.99
CA TYR A 167 8.51 -7.91 -15.09
C TYR A 167 9.71 -8.55 -14.40
N THR A 168 9.51 -9.12 -13.21
CA THR A 168 10.54 -9.90 -12.51
C THR A 168 11.13 -10.96 -13.44
N GLY A 169 12.46 -10.95 -13.59
CA GLY A 169 13.20 -11.85 -14.45
C GLY A 169 13.40 -11.38 -15.89
N GLU A 170 12.86 -10.22 -16.29
CA GLU A 170 13.19 -9.58 -17.56
C GLU A 170 14.58 -8.90 -17.51
N GLU A 171 15.20 -8.75 -18.68
CA GLU A 171 16.46 -8.01 -18.82
C GLU A 171 16.25 -6.55 -18.40
N ASN A 172 17.13 -6.03 -17.53
CA ASN A 172 17.04 -4.70 -16.91
C ASN A 172 15.94 -4.53 -15.85
N TYR A 173 15.34 -5.62 -15.35
CA TYR A 173 14.55 -5.55 -14.11
C TYR A 173 15.45 -5.12 -12.93
N ILE A 174 15.01 -4.12 -12.19
CA ILE A 174 15.67 -3.57 -10.99
C ILE A 174 14.57 -3.40 -9.94
N SER A 175 14.82 -3.81 -8.68
CA SER A 175 13.91 -3.56 -7.56
C SER A 175 14.63 -2.79 -6.45
N ASP A 176 14.23 -1.55 -6.21
CA ASP A 176 14.76 -0.75 -5.10
C ASP A 176 14.17 -1.16 -3.74
N THR A 177 13.06 -1.91 -3.73
CA THR A 177 12.46 -2.48 -2.54
C THR A 177 13.13 -3.78 -2.12
N GLU A 178 13.20 -4.78 -3.00
CA GLU A 178 13.71 -6.11 -2.68
C GLU A 178 15.25 -6.16 -2.57
N ASP A 179 15.99 -5.35 -3.34
CA ASP A 179 17.47 -5.36 -3.38
C ASP A 179 18.13 -4.52 -2.27
N SER A 180 17.33 -3.96 -1.36
CA SER A 180 17.83 -3.03 -0.32
C SER A 180 18.21 -3.74 0.99
N VAL A 181 18.87 -3.01 1.90
CA VAL A 181 19.40 -3.56 3.16
C VAL A 181 18.28 -4.10 4.04
N VAL A 182 18.45 -5.32 4.55
CA VAL A 182 17.55 -5.95 5.52
C VAL A 182 17.66 -5.22 6.86
N VAL A 183 16.53 -4.84 7.46
CA VAL A 183 16.52 -4.19 8.77
C VAL A 183 16.43 -5.26 9.86
N ASP A 184 17.53 -5.46 10.57
CA ASP A 184 17.57 -6.36 11.72
C ASP A 184 16.80 -5.75 12.90
N ALA A 185 15.89 -6.51 13.53
CA ALA A 185 15.01 -6.01 14.58
C ALA A 185 15.76 -5.44 15.81
N LEU A 186 17.03 -5.83 15.99
CA LEU A 186 17.92 -5.38 17.05
C LEU A 186 18.45 -3.94 16.84
N ALA A 187 18.62 -3.49 15.59
CA ALA A 187 19.09 -2.13 15.30
C ALA A 187 18.03 -1.05 15.63
N ALA A 188 16.75 -1.43 15.66
CA ALA A 188 15.65 -0.53 16.01
C ALA A 188 15.54 -0.28 17.54
N GLU A 189 16.06 -1.17 18.38
CA GLU A 189 16.19 -0.91 19.83
C GLU A 189 17.37 0.02 20.13
N GLU A 190 18.51 -0.14 19.46
CA GLU A 190 19.67 0.74 19.61
C GLU A 190 19.35 2.18 19.19
N ALA A 191 18.58 2.38 18.10
CA ALA A 191 18.14 3.70 17.67
C ALA A 191 17.18 4.40 18.66
N LYS A 192 16.40 3.64 19.43
CA LYS A 192 15.55 4.21 20.50
C LYS A 192 16.36 4.66 21.70
N ASP A 193 17.45 3.96 22.01
CA ASP A 193 18.35 4.31 23.12
C ASP A 193 19.14 5.59 22.81
N ASP A 194 19.57 5.79 21.56
CA ASP A 194 20.26 7.01 21.12
C ASP A 194 19.36 8.26 21.08
N LEU A 195 18.08 8.11 20.69
CA LEU A 195 17.10 9.22 20.75
C LEU A 195 16.77 9.65 22.19
N SER A 196 16.89 8.74 23.17
CA SER A 196 16.71 9.07 24.59
C SER A 196 17.92 9.80 25.21
N LYS A 197 19.08 9.74 24.55
CA LYS A 197 20.34 10.38 24.94
C LYS A 197 20.60 11.71 24.23
N ALA A 198 19.80 12.06 23.22
CA ALA A 198 19.90 13.33 22.52
C ALA A 198 19.56 14.49 23.46
N ALA A 199 20.51 15.42 23.62
CA ALA A 199 20.33 16.61 24.44
C ALA A 199 19.11 17.42 23.96
N PRO A 200 18.31 18.01 24.87
CA PRO A 200 17.13 18.77 24.48
C PRO A 200 17.54 19.94 23.58
N LEU A 201 16.76 20.14 22.50
CA LEU A 201 16.93 21.27 21.60
C LEU A 201 16.88 22.58 22.40
N PRO A 202 17.76 23.55 22.10
CA PRO A 202 17.74 24.85 22.77
C PRO A 202 16.39 25.54 22.53
N PRO A 203 15.89 26.30 23.51
CA PRO A 203 14.61 26.98 23.38
C PRO A 203 14.63 27.96 22.20
N VAL A 204 13.57 27.93 21.41
CA VAL A 204 13.35 28.85 20.29
C VAL A 204 13.18 30.26 20.86
N VAL A 205 14.17 31.12 20.62
CA VAL A 205 14.09 32.56 20.92
C VAL A 205 13.21 33.20 19.85
N THR A 206 11.93 33.41 20.15
CA THR A 206 11.07 34.26 19.32
C THR A 206 11.37 35.72 19.66
N ASN A 207 12.05 36.42 18.74
CA ASN A 207 12.18 37.88 18.82
C ASN A 207 10.78 38.49 18.68
N LYS A 208 10.35 39.24 19.69
CA LYS A 208 8.99 39.81 19.78
C LYS A 208 8.91 41.29 19.42
N ASP A 209 9.91 41.80 18.73
CA ASP A 209 9.96 43.20 18.30
C ASP A 209 10.24 43.29 16.80
N GLU A 210 9.19 43.09 15.98
CA GLU A 210 9.02 43.72 14.67
C GLU A 210 7.50 43.87 14.43
N LEU A 211 7.01 45.06 14.78
CA LEU A 211 5.77 45.68 14.32
C LEU A 211 6.09 46.57 13.11
#